data_AF-A0A7R9FHH8-F1
#
_entry.id   AF-A0A7R9FHH8-F1
#
_cell.length_a   1.000
_cell.length_b   1.000
_cell.length_c   1.000
_cell.angle_alpha   90.00
_cell.angle_beta   90.00
_cell.angle_gamma   90.00
#
_symmetry.space_group_name_H-M   'P 1'
#
loop_
_entity.id
_entity.type
_entity.pdbx_description
1 polymer ?
#
loop_
_entity_poly.entity_id
_entity_poly.type
_entity_poly.pdbx_seq_one_letter_code
_entity_poly.pdbx_strand_id
1 'polypeptide(L)'
;MLIRSMGPISELDMDYSMDCYFRQYWRDSRLSFAGTNKSLSLSIKMLERIWRPDTYFYNGKNSYVHTITVPNKLLRISPRGDILYSMR
;
A
#
# COMPACT_ATOMS: atom_id res chain seq x y z
N MET A 1 -7.07 1.06 -6.80
CA MET A 1 -6.86 -0.40 -6.62
C MET A 1 -6.66 -1.02 -8.00
N LEU A 2 -5.73 -1.96 -8.16
CA LEU A 2 -5.51 -2.67 -9.42
C LEU A 2 -5.59 -4.18 -9.15
N ILE A 3 -6.58 -4.86 -9.73
CA ILE A 3 -6.75 -6.32 -9.56
C ILE A 3 -5.78 -7.03 -10.49
N ARG A 4 -4.99 -7.96 -9.95
CA ARG A 4 -4.05 -8.79 -10.69
C ARG A 4 -4.70 -10.10 -11.13
N SER A 5 -5.45 -10.73 -10.24
CA SER A 5 -6.21 -11.94 -10.54
C SER A 5 -7.36 -12.11 -9.56
N MET A 6 -8.46 -12.64 -10.06
CA MET A 6 -9.52 -13.21 -9.23
C MET A 6 -9.15 -14.67 -8.96
N GLY A 7 -9.08 -15.03 -7.69
CA GLY A 7 -8.85 -16.40 -7.23
C GLY A 7 -10.15 -17.23 -7.22
N PRO A 8 -10.13 -18.40 -6.57
CA PRO A 8 -11.31 -19.24 -6.47
C PRO A 8 -12.45 -18.53 -5.73
N ILE A 9 -13.68 -18.88 -6.12
CA ILE A 9 -14.92 -18.49 -5.47
C ILE A 9 -15.46 -19.76 -4.79
N SER A 10 -15.66 -19.71 -3.48
CA SER A 10 -16.34 -20.77 -2.72
C SER A 10 -17.81 -20.42 -2.61
N GLU A 11 -18.68 -21.19 -3.25
CA GLU A 11 -20.14 -21.04 -3.12
C GLU A 11 -20.63 -21.56 -1.75
N LEU A 12 -19.99 -22.60 -1.22
CA LEU A 12 -20.30 -23.18 0.09
C LEU A 12 -20.04 -22.19 1.22
N ASP A 13 -18.89 -21.52 1.17
CA ASP A 13 -18.49 -20.55 2.20
C ASP A 13 -18.96 -19.12 1.88
N MET A 14 -19.45 -18.88 0.67
CA MET A 14 -19.79 -17.55 0.15
C MET A 14 -18.61 -16.57 0.24
N ASP A 15 -17.42 -16.98 -0.22
CA ASP A 15 -16.25 -16.11 -0.29
C ASP A 15 -15.46 -16.24 -1.59
N TYR A 16 -14.53 -15.31 -1.78
CA TYR A 16 -13.65 -15.27 -2.94
C TYR A 16 -12.26 -14.80 -2.52
N SER A 17 -11.25 -15.27 -3.26
CA SER A 17 -9.89 -14.75 -3.14
C SER A 17 -9.59 -13.76 -4.26
N MET A 18 -8.75 -12.75 -4.00
CA MET A 18 -8.25 -11.84 -5.03
C MET A 18 -6.83 -11.38 -4.73
N ASP A 19 -6.01 -11.30 -5.78
CA ASP A 19 -4.71 -10.63 -5.73
C ASP A 19 -4.88 -9.21 -6.27
N CYS A 20 -4.44 -8.20 -5.53
CA CYS A 20 -4.46 -6.82 -6.03
C CYS A 20 -3.22 -6.03 -5.60
N TYR A 21 -2.90 -4.99 -6.37
CA TYR A 21 -2.07 -3.89 -5.90
C TYR A 21 -2.97 -2.83 -5.28
N PHE A 22 -2.79 -2.61 -3.99
CA PHE A 22 -3.49 -1.57 -3.25
C PHE A 22 -2.62 -0.33 -3.17
N ARG A 23 -3.09 0.77 -3.79
CA ARG A 23 -2.38 2.05 -3.86
C ARG A 23 -3.19 3.11 -3.14
N GLN A 24 -2.50 3.85 -2.28
CA GLN A 24 -3.04 4.96 -1.52
C GLN A 24 -2.24 6.22 -1.84
N TYR A 25 -2.96 7.32 -1.94
CA TYR A 25 -2.40 8.64 -2.16
C TYR A 25 -2.92 9.57 -1.08
N TRP A 26 -2.02 10.23 -0.37
CA TRP A 26 -2.37 11.29 0.57
C TRP A 26 -1.27 12.35 0.59
N ARG A 27 -1.56 13.49 1.19
CA ARG A 27 -0.59 14.58 1.33
C ARG A 27 -0.26 14.78 2.81
N ASP A 28 1.02 14.83 3.14
CA ASP A 28 1.53 15.16 4.46
C ASP A 28 2.56 16.29 4.33
N SER A 29 2.19 17.50 4.74
CA SER A 29 3.05 18.68 4.64
C SER A 29 4.31 18.56 5.51
N ARG A 30 4.30 17.74 6.56
CA ARG A 30 5.47 17.52 7.45
C ARG A 30 6.61 16.80 6.74
N LEU A 31 6.32 16.10 5.64
CA LEU A 31 7.28 15.37 4.83
C LEU A 31 7.71 16.13 3.57
N SER A 32 7.40 17.42 3.46
CA SER A 32 7.94 18.27 2.40
C SER A 32 9.46 18.43 2.57
N PHE A 33 10.19 18.44 1.46
CA PHE A 33 11.64 18.61 1.47
C PHE A 33 12.08 19.48 0.30
N ALA A 34 13.15 20.26 0.51
CA ALA A 34 13.78 21.04 -0.54
C ALA A 34 14.88 20.20 -1.21
N GLY A 35 14.85 20.09 -2.54
CA GLY A 35 15.87 19.40 -3.30
C GLY A 35 15.54 19.25 -4.79
N THR A 36 16.54 18.99 -5.62
CA THR A 36 16.41 18.79 -7.08
C THR A 36 15.68 17.50 -7.44
N ASN A 37 15.57 16.56 -6.49
CA ASN A 37 14.93 15.26 -6.72
C ASN A 37 13.41 15.41 -6.81
N LYS A 38 12.84 14.99 -7.94
CA LYS A 38 11.39 15.01 -8.19
C LYS A 38 10.60 14.07 -7.25
N SER A 39 11.26 13.07 -6.67
CA SER A 39 10.65 12.12 -5.74
C SER A 39 11.69 11.36 -4.93
N LEU A 40 11.42 11.07 -3.67
CA LEU A 40 12.19 10.15 -2.82
C LEU A 40 11.47 8.81 -2.73
N SER A 41 12.17 7.72 -3.05
CA SER A 41 11.70 6.35 -2.79
C SER A 41 12.31 5.88 -1.48
N LEU A 42 11.47 5.52 -0.50
CA LEU A 42 11.92 5.17 0.85
C LEU A 42 11.86 3.66 1.10
N SER A 43 12.74 3.19 2.00
CA SER A 43 12.72 1.81 2.47
C SER A 43 11.56 1.57 3.45
N ILE A 44 11.16 0.31 3.60
CA ILE A 44 10.03 -0.11 4.45
C ILE A 44 10.26 0.26 5.92
N LYS A 45 11.52 0.29 6.39
CA LYS A 45 11.85 0.71 7.76
C LYS A 45 11.43 2.14 8.06
N MET A 46 11.42 3.01 7.06
CA MET A 46 10.96 4.39 7.20
C MET A 46 9.43 4.48 7.27
N LEU A 47 8.71 3.52 6.68
CA LEU A 47 7.25 3.46 6.73
C LEU A 47 6.73 3.30 8.17
N GLU A 48 7.49 2.65 9.05
CA GLU A 48 7.13 2.49 10.47
C GLU A 48 7.15 3.83 11.24
N ARG A 49 7.86 4.83 10.71
CA ARG A 49 8.00 6.16 11.33
C ARG A 49 7.10 7.22 10.71
N ILE A 50 6.38 6.88 9.64
CA ILE A 50 5.54 7.80 8.89
C ILE A 50 4.09 7.46 9.18
N TRP A 51 3.29 8.48 9.49
CA TRP A 51 1.86 8.32 9.63
C TRP A 51 1.25 7.82 8.31
N ARG A 52 0.35 6.84 8.40
CA ARG A 52 -0.43 6.31 7.29
C ARG A 52 -1.89 6.15 7.71
N PRO A 53 -2.84 6.19 6.77
CA PRO A 53 -4.23 5.87 7.07
C PRO A 53 -4.38 4.39 7.45
N ASP A 54 -5.17 4.13 8.50
CA ASP A 54 -5.47 2.77 8.99
C ASP A 54 -6.59 2.14 8.16
N THR A 55 -6.28 1.83 6.89
CA THR A 55 -7.26 1.28 5.96
C THR A 55 -7.40 -0.24 6.10
N TYR A 56 -8.65 -0.70 6.19
CA TYR A 56 -9.00 -2.12 6.33
C TYR A 56 -10.14 -2.50 5.38
N PHE A 57 -10.29 -3.80 5.11
CA PHE A 57 -11.39 -4.34 4.31
C PHE A 57 -12.50 -4.83 5.24
N TYR A 58 -13.66 -4.18 5.21
CA TYR A 58 -14.78 -4.51 6.10
C TYR A 58 -15.31 -5.93 5.92
N ASN A 59 -15.37 -6.40 4.67
CA ASN A 59 -15.85 -7.73 4.30
C ASN A 59 -14.72 -8.77 4.13
N GLY A 60 -13.49 -8.42 4.51
CA GLY A 60 -12.37 -9.35 4.44
C GLY A 60 -12.50 -10.40 5.53
N LYS A 61 -12.82 -11.65 5.18
CA LYS A 61 -12.79 -12.76 6.15
C LYS A 61 -11.37 -13.01 6.64
N ASN A 62 -10.44 -13.20 5.70
CA ASN A 62 -9.01 -13.33 5.94
C ASN A 62 -8.26 -12.61 4.82
N SER A 63 -7.36 -11.68 5.18
CA SER A 63 -6.50 -10.99 4.22
C SER A 63 -5.04 -11.29 4.56
N TYR A 64 -4.31 -11.88 3.63
CA TYR A 64 -2.88 -12.15 3.79
C TYR A 64 -2.06 -11.09 3.04
N VAL A 65 -1.18 -10.38 3.75
CA VAL A 65 -0.20 -9.48 3.12
C VAL A 65 1.00 -10.33 2.69
N HIS A 66 1.32 -10.35 1.39
CA HIS A 66 2.44 -11.15 0.89
C HIS A 66 3.77 -10.70 1.51
N THR A 67 4.36 -11.56 2.36
CA THR A 67 5.55 -11.22 3.18
C THR A 67 6.85 -11.87 2.66
N ILE A 68 6.84 -12.55 1.50
CA ILE A 68 8.00 -13.33 1.00
C ILE A 68 8.64 -12.61 -0.21
N THR A 69 9.93 -12.27 -0.28
CA THR A 69 11.06 -12.27 0.69
C THR A 69 11.36 -10.88 1.29
N VAL A 70 10.66 -9.85 0.81
CA VAL A 70 10.64 -8.46 1.33
C VAL A 70 9.16 -8.03 1.29
N PRO A 71 8.60 -7.33 2.29
CA PRO A 71 7.23 -6.82 2.19
C PRO A 71 7.15 -5.96 0.93
N ASN A 72 6.26 -6.29 -0.03
CA ASN A 72 6.18 -5.57 -1.30
C ASN A 72 5.49 -4.21 -1.13
N LYS A 73 6.13 -3.32 -0.37
CA LYS A 73 5.64 -1.99 -0.02
C LYS A 73 6.56 -0.95 -0.63
N LEU A 74 5.99 -0.11 -1.49
CA LEU A 74 6.64 1.05 -2.07
C LEU A 74 6.10 2.30 -1.40
N LEU A 75 6.99 3.16 -0.90
CA LEU A 75 6.66 4.49 -0.43
C LEU A 75 7.44 5.51 -1.26
N ARG A 76 6.71 6.44 -1.89
CA ARG A 76 7.28 7.52 -2.69
C ARG A 76 6.75 8.86 -2.21
N ILE A 77 7.65 9.80 -1.96
CA ILE A 77 7.29 11.15 -1.47
C ILE A 77 7.78 12.19 -2.48
N SER A 78 6.90 13.07 -2.91
CA SER A 78 7.23 14.24 -3.74
C SER A 78 7.63 15.43 -2.87
N PRO A 79 8.41 16.40 -3.38
CA PRO A 79 8.87 17.57 -2.62
C PRO A 79 7.77 18.36 -1.91
N ARG A 80 6.55 18.34 -2.45
CA ARG A 80 5.36 19.02 -1.89
C ARG A 80 4.68 18.28 -0.74
N GLY A 81 5.22 17.13 -0.34
CA GLY A 81 4.64 16.24 0.68
C GLY A 81 3.58 15.29 0.15
N ASP A 82 3.46 15.12 -1.18
CA ASP A 82 2.53 14.15 -1.77
C ASP A 82 3.13 12.74 -1.64
N ILE A 83 2.34 11.82 -1.09
CA ILE A 83 2.77 10.46 -0.75
C ILE A 83 2.01 9.46 -1.61
N LEU A 84 2.76 8.56 -2.24
CA LEU A 84 2.26 7.36 -2.87
C LEU A 84 2.73 6.14 -2.07
N TYR A 85 1.77 5.40 -1.53
CA TYR A 85 2.01 4.11 -0.91
C TYR A 85 1.37 3.01 -1.76
N SER A 86 2.13 1.98 -2.09
CA SER A 86 1.64 0.81 -2.81
C SER A 86 2.00 -0.44 -2.04
N MET A 87 1.04 -1.34 -1.85
CA MET A 87 1.24 -2.67 -1.30
C MET A 87 0.60 -3.74 -2.19
N ARG A 88 1.07 -4.98 -2.04
CA ARG A 88 0.48 -6.17 -2.61
C ARG A 88 0.11 -7.14 -1.49
#